data_AF-A0A127ZBT9-F1
#
_entry.id   AF-A0A127ZBT9-F1
#
_cell.length_a   1.000
_cell.length_b   1.000
_cell.length_c   1.000
_cell.angle_alpha   90.00
_cell.angle_beta   90.00
_cell.angle_gamma   90.00
#
_symmetry.space_group_name_H-M   'P 1'
#
loop_
_entity.id
_entity.type
_entity.pdbx_description
1 polymer ?
#
loop_
_entity_poly.entity_id
_entity_poly.type
_entity_poly.pdbx_seq_one_letter_code
_entity_poly.pdbx_strand_id
1 'polypeptide(L)'
;MRRVSSTSSTYSHISDASSSADALRPTLSRASSIAYSDDGSTPSFRTNHSSASASMEGIDLLGHSGSAGALPLSDLFETYFSPRIDLAGRKWSAFSGDMRSRARRRREELVRKARSKRELQQMDDELKKMRSKVSKRIENLQQRWMDAKVVRLRDKISFVVGVCNLVVSSLVFALRPELIPTLYSVLALYFLPLRVWSYTSKKWHYFLFDFCYFLNMANLLFIWVFPNSEFLFTVCYCAAHGPLAFSVATWRNSLVFHSLEKMTSLFIHLYPPFVFTTMVHFMPHRVAVERYPALKNLTTLNGYTSFWFNVAIYLVWQLVYYELIVIRKKSKIETGERINSYSTMSKGKGPVANLLGRAPPKRREPAFMLLQFVYTIITTLPAPLLLYPSSTASAIFFAGIFVISVWNGASYYVEVFGRRFEKELLELRREMEMIKTTESVVSGVKKGDRDGGEGKEDEEEPAEAAAAAASGLPPSGEVKKDQ
;
A
#
# COMPACT_ATOMS: atom_id res chain seq x y z
N MET A 1 45.81 -12.24 53.56
CA MET A 1 46.83 -11.81 52.59
C MET A 1 46.20 -10.78 51.64
N ARG A 2 46.80 -9.56 51.57
CA ARG A 2 46.76 -8.49 50.53
C ARG A 2 45.37 -8.14 49.93
N ARG A 3 44.68 -7.01 50.22
CA ARG A 3 45.02 -5.56 50.07
C ARG A 3 45.67 -5.19 48.73
N VAL A 4 44.97 -4.41 47.91
CA VAL A 4 45.34 -3.15 47.16
C VAL A 4 44.02 -2.74 46.43
N SER A 5 43.27 -1.66 46.69
CA SER A 5 43.50 -0.21 46.89
C SER A 5 43.73 0.59 45.60
N SER A 6 42.75 1.46 45.28
CA SER A 6 42.86 2.82 44.65
C SER A 6 43.42 2.91 43.22
N THR A 7 42.97 3.79 42.32
CA THR A 7 42.92 5.26 42.43
C THR A 7 42.02 5.90 41.36
N SER A 8 41.38 7.00 41.75
CA SER A 8 40.82 8.06 40.90
C SER A 8 41.92 8.84 40.17
N SER A 9 41.62 9.42 39.01
CA SER A 9 42.32 10.63 38.53
C SER A 9 41.39 11.46 37.65
N THR A 10 40.88 12.53 38.24
CA THR A 10 40.35 13.72 37.58
C THR A 10 41.53 14.66 37.32
N TYR A 11 41.68 15.17 36.10
CA TYR A 11 42.48 16.39 35.86
C TYR A 11 41.73 17.33 34.93
N SER A 12 41.71 18.58 35.35
CA SER A 12 41.00 19.74 34.81
C SER A 12 41.96 20.72 34.13
N HIS A 13 41.38 21.73 33.45
CA HIS A 13 41.97 23.05 33.09
C HIS A 13 42.94 23.01 31.88
N ILE A 14 42.83 23.83 30.81
CA ILE A 14 42.65 25.29 30.69
C ILE A 14 42.29 25.69 29.22
N SER A 15 41.80 26.91 29.09
CA SER A 15 41.23 27.63 27.95
C SER A 15 42.24 28.28 26.98
N ASP A 16 41.66 28.76 25.86
CA ASP A 16 41.98 29.95 25.08
C ASP A 16 42.76 29.87 23.74
N ALA A 17 41.99 30.25 22.72
CA ALA A 17 42.23 31.32 21.76
C ALA A 17 42.93 31.04 20.41
N SER A 18 42.21 31.48 19.36
CA SER A 18 42.66 32.02 18.06
C SER A 18 43.26 31.01 17.06
N SER A 19 43.01 31.06 15.75
CA SER A 19 42.21 31.92 14.88
C SER A 19 42.17 31.31 13.46
N SER A 20 41.22 31.78 12.65
CA SER A 20 41.29 31.98 11.18
C SER A 20 41.39 30.74 10.26
N ALA A 21 40.67 30.61 9.14
CA ALA A 21 39.70 31.48 8.48
C ALA A 21 38.95 30.72 7.36
N ASP A 22 37.72 31.19 7.12
CA ASP A 22 37.04 31.43 5.84
C ASP A 22 36.96 30.36 4.72
N ALA A 23 35.73 30.00 4.38
CA ALA A 23 34.99 30.60 3.26
C ALA A 23 33.56 29.97 3.20
N LEU A 24 32.48 30.74 3.47
CA LEU A 24 31.61 31.46 2.50
C LEU A 24 31.01 30.50 1.43
N ARG A 25 29.71 30.44 1.09
CA ARG A 25 28.39 31.07 1.36
C ARG A 25 27.41 30.33 0.36
N PRO A 26 26.11 30.64 0.21
CA PRO A 26 25.18 31.35 1.07
C PRO A 26 23.82 30.62 1.29
N THR A 27 23.19 31.02 2.39
CA THR A 27 21.75 30.98 2.63
C THR A 27 21.02 32.00 1.75
N LEU A 28 19.79 31.69 1.31
CA LEU A 28 18.79 32.72 1.02
C LEU A 28 17.46 32.36 1.68
N SER A 29 16.86 33.42 2.21
CA SER A 29 15.88 33.50 3.26
C SER A 29 14.47 33.76 2.75
N ARG A 30 13.50 33.28 3.54
CA ARG A 30 12.21 33.88 3.90
C ARG A 30 11.87 35.26 3.30
N ALA A 31 10.67 35.37 2.72
CA ALA A 31 9.88 36.60 2.65
C ALA A 31 8.37 36.28 2.72
N SER A 32 7.62 37.24 3.25
CA SER A 32 6.27 37.15 3.81
C SER A 32 5.18 37.66 2.85
N SER A 33 3.95 37.18 3.07
CA SER A 33 2.64 37.87 2.98
C SER A 33 2.37 38.95 1.90
N ILE A 34 1.38 38.71 1.05
CA ILE A 34 0.43 39.74 0.57
C ILE A 34 -0.98 39.12 0.53
N ALA A 35 -1.92 39.81 1.17
CA ALA A 35 -3.35 39.61 1.11
C ALA A 35 -3.94 40.35 -0.11
N TYR A 36 -5.01 39.80 -0.69
CA TYR A 36 -5.92 40.58 -1.54
C TYR A 36 -7.35 40.10 -1.29
N SER A 37 -8.16 41.02 -0.79
CA SER A 37 -9.62 40.98 -0.85
C SER A 37 -10.01 41.70 -2.15
N ASP A 38 -10.98 41.19 -2.93
CA ASP A 38 -12.17 41.97 -3.29
C ASP A 38 -13.23 41.14 -4.02
N ASP A 39 -14.43 41.71 -4.01
CA ASP A 39 -15.78 41.28 -4.30
C ASP A 39 -16.14 40.61 -5.65
N GLY A 40 -17.21 39.81 -5.57
CA GLY A 40 -18.44 40.06 -6.35
C GLY A 40 -18.55 39.50 -7.77
N SER A 41 -19.29 38.39 -7.92
CA SER A 41 -20.54 38.30 -8.73
C SER A 41 -20.85 36.87 -9.20
N THR A 42 -22.06 36.44 -8.87
CA THR A 42 -22.75 35.22 -9.35
C THR A 42 -23.04 35.26 -10.84
N PRO A 43 -23.31 34.10 -11.48
CA PRO A 43 -24.73 33.80 -11.73
C PRO A 43 -25.14 32.34 -11.47
N SER A 44 -26.42 32.22 -11.13
CA SER A 44 -27.18 30.98 -10.94
C SER A 44 -27.25 30.13 -12.20
N PHE A 45 -27.28 28.80 -12.06
CA PHE A 45 -28.10 27.96 -12.94
C PHE A 45 -28.79 26.83 -12.18
N ARG A 46 -30.03 26.62 -12.61
CA ARG A 46 -31.15 25.97 -11.95
C ARG A 46 -30.99 24.46 -11.80
N THR A 47 -31.57 23.95 -10.71
CA THR A 47 -32.02 22.58 -10.49
C THR A 47 -33.14 22.19 -11.44
N ASN A 48 -33.08 20.99 -12.02
CA ASN A 48 -34.27 20.28 -12.48
C ASN A 48 -34.23 18.83 -11.97
N HIS A 49 -35.29 18.47 -11.24
CA HIS A 49 -35.62 17.11 -10.86
C HIS A 49 -36.17 16.36 -12.08
N SER A 50 -35.84 15.07 -12.20
CA SER A 50 -36.63 14.13 -13.00
C SER A 50 -36.55 12.75 -12.36
N SER A 51 -37.66 12.36 -11.75
CA SER A 51 -38.02 11.01 -11.33
C SER A 51 -38.23 10.11 -12.54
N ALA A 52 -37.69 8.89 -12.52
CA ALA A 52 -38.24 7.79 -13.33
C ALA A 52 -37.91 6.42 -12.71
N SER A 53 -38.98 5.78 -12.23
CA SER A 53 -39.24 4.35 -12.08
C SER A 53 -38.32 3.41 -12.87
N ALA A 54 -37.61 2.51 -12.18
CA ALA A 54 -36.95 1.36 -12.78
C ALA A 54 -37.91 0.15 -12.76
N SER A 55 -38.51 -0.13 -13.92
CA SER A 55 -39.12 -1.43 -14.23
C SER A 55 -38.01 -2.42 -14.59
N MET A 56 -38.13 -3.62 -14.04
CA MET A 56 -37.19 -4.73 -14.16
C MET A 56 -37.54 -5.54 -15.41
N GLU A 57 -36.65 -5.59 -16.41
CA GLU A 57 -36.74 -6.57 -17.51
C GLU A 57 -35.35 -7.05 -17.90
N GLY A 58 -35.23 -8.37 -17.98
CA GLY A 58 -33.96 -9.11 -18.03
C GLY A 58 -33.21 -8.92 -19.34
N ILE A 59 -31.88 -8.92 -19.25
CA ILE A 59 -31.00 -8.89 -20.42
C ILE A 59 -30.53 -10.32 -20.69
N ASP A 60 -30.99 -10.78 -21.84
CA ASP A 60 -30.72 -12.07 -22.48
C ASP A 60 -29.24 -12.19 -22.85
N LEU A 61 -28.66 -13.33 -22.49
CA LEU A 61 -27.25 -13.63 -22.58
C LEU A 61 -27.07 -14.55 -23.78
N LEU A 62 -26.87 -13.98 -24.98
CA LEU A 62 -26.20 -14.54 -26.18
C LEU A 62 -26.76 -13.89 -27.48
N GLY A 63 -26.06 -12.89 -28.00
CA GLY A 63 -26.33 -12.34 -29.33
C GLY A 63 -25.20 -11.44 -29.80
N HIS A 64 -24.49 -11.83 -30.85
CA HIS A 64 -23.36 -11.09 -31.42
C HIS A 64 -23.81 -9.93 -32.33
N SER A 65 -22.92 -8.93 -32.40
CA SER A 65 -22.81 -7.82 -33.37
C SER A 65 -23.45 -6.48 -32.98
N GLY A 66 -22.61 -5.43 -32.94
CA GLY A 66 -23.03 -4.03 -32.85
C GLY A 66 -22.42 -3.24 -31.69
N SER A 67 -21.28 -2.59 -31.97
CA SER A 67 -20.73 -1.37 -31.37
C SER A 67 -21.39 -0.73 -30.12
N ALA A 68 -20.51 -0.36 -29.17
CA ALA A 68 -20.61 0.67 -28.13
C ALA A 68 -21.36 0.32 -26.83
N GLY A 69 -20.56 -0.01 -25.80
CA GLY A 69 -21.00 -0.14 -24.41
C GLY A 69 -19.81 -0.50 -23.52
N ALA A 70 -18.74 0.29 -23.56
CA ALA A 70 -17.60 0.11 -22.67
C ALA A 70 -18.02 0.44 -21.23
N LEU A 71 -17.56 -0.39 -20.30
CA LEU A 71 -17.90 -0.33 -18.87
C LEU A 71 -17.44 1.02 -18.26
N PRO A 72 -18.17 1.59 -17.29
CA PRO A 72 -17.84 2.89 -16.70
C PRO A 72 -16.45 2.96 -16.00
N LEU A 73 -15.82 1.80 -15.72
CA LEU A 73 -14.46 1.72 -15.18
C LEU A 73 -13.36 1.70 -16.24
N SER A 74 -13.62 1.16 -17.44
CA SER A 74 -12.64 1.26 -18.55
C SER A 74 -12.55 2.69 -19.05
N ASP A 75 -13.67 3.41 -19.05
CA ASP A 75 -13.75 4.80 -19.50
C ASP A 75 -13.02 5.76 -18.53
N LEU A 76 -13.14 5.53 -17.21
CA LEU A 76 -12.36 6.25 -16.18
C LEU A 76 -10.86 5.93 -16.25
N PHE A 77 -10.52 4.68 -16.57
CA PHE A 77 -9.14 4.25 -16.77
C PHE A 77 -8.53 4.87 -18.02
N GLU A 78 -9.24 4.86 -19.15
CA GLU A 78 -8.83 5.53 -20.37
C GLU A 78 -8.73 7.04 -20.16
N THR A 79 -9.71 7.70 -19.55
CA THR A 79 -9.70 9.16 -19.40
C THR A 79 -8.56 9.67 -18.50
N TYR A 80 -8.18 8.94 -17.45
CA TYR A 80 -7.13 9.38 -16.52
C TYR A 80 -5.72 8.91 -16.91
N PHE A 81 -5.58 7.68 -17.42
CA PHE A 81 -4.27 7.10 -17.72
C PHE A 81 -3.85 7.29 -19.18
N SER A 82 -4.78 7.33 -20.15
CA SER A 82 -4.41 7.48 -21.57
C SER A 82 -3.68 8.79 -21.89
N PRO A 83 -4.04 9.98 -21.33
CA PRO A 83 -3.34 11.21 -21.66
C PRO A 83 -1.92 11.24 -21.07
N ARG A 84 -1.72 10.58 -19.93
CA ARG A 84 -0.40 10.48 -19.27
C ARG A 84 0.50 9.43 -19.92
N ILE A 85 -0.08 8.33 -20.39
CA ILE A 85 0.60 7.31 -21.18
C ILE A 85 0.97 7.87 -22.56
N ASP A 86 0.11 8.68 -23.18
CA ASP A 86 0.39 9.35 -24.46
C ASP A 86 1.46 10.45 -24.32
N LEU A 87 1.38 11.30 -23.28
CA LEU A 87 2.41 12.32 -23.02
C LEU A 87 3.78 11.69 -22.68
N ALA A 88 3.79 10.59 -21.93
CA ALA A 88 4.99 9.79 -21.69
C ALA A 88 5.46 9.11 -23.00
N GLY A 89 4.54 8.58 -23.80
CA GLY A 89 4.80 7.99 -25.11
C GLY A 89 5.45 8.96 -26.09
N ARG A 90 5.02 10.23 -26.12
CA ARG A 90 5.58 11.27 -27.00
C ARG A 90 6.96 11.77 -26.56
N LYS A 91 7.18 11.94 -25.25
CA LYS A 91 8.52 12.26 -24.71
C LYS A 91 9.50 11.09 -24.93
N TRP A 92 8.97 9.87 -24.93
CA TRP A 92 9.79 8.67 -25.06
C TRP A 92 9.95 8.20 -26.50
N SER A 93 9.06 8.53 -27.44
CA SER A 93 9.27 8.28 -28.88
C SER A 93 10.43 9.10 -29.42
N ALA A 94 10.56 10.36 -28.99
CA ALA A 94 11.69 11.24 -29.30
C ALA A 94 13.01 10.70 -28.72
N PHE A 95 12.98 10.19 -27.49
CA PHE A 95 14.13 9.52 -26.88
C PHE A 95 14.44 8.15 -27.51
N SER A 96 13.41 7.41 -27.95
CA SER A 96 13.54 6.12 -28.64
C SER A 96 14.15 6.29 -30.03
N GLY A 97 13.88 7.41 -30.71
CA GLY A 97 14.50 7.73 -32.00
C GLY A 97 16.01 7.89 -31.86
N ASP A 98 16.46 8.65 -30.87
CA ASP A 98 17.90 8.88 -30.61
C ASP A 98 18.60 7.63 -30.03
N MET A 99 17.88 6.83 -29.24
CA MET A 99 18.41 5.56 -28.74
C MET A 99 18.43 4.46 -29.81
N ARG A 100 17.47 4.45 -30.75
CA ARG A 100 17.42 3.53 -31.89
C ARG A 100 18.51 3.86 -32.91
N SER A 101 18.85 5.13 -33.11
CA SER A 101 19.99 5.54 -33.95
C SER A 101 21.33 5.14 -33.31
N ARG A 102 21.49 5.32 -31.99
CA ARG A 102 22.67 4.86 -31.23
C ARG A 102 22.79 3.34 -31.17
N ALA A 103 21.68 2.63 -31.01
CA ALA A 103 21.63 1.16 -31.04
C ALA A 103 21.96 0.62 -32.44
N ARG A 104 21.51 1.30 -33.51
CA ARG A 104 21.84 0.97 -34.90
C ARG A 104 23.34 1.18 -35.19
N ARG A 105 23.94 2.28 -34.72
CA ARG A 105 25.40 2.51 -34.82
C ARG A 105 26.22 1.49 -34.03
N ARG A 106 25.82 1.16 -32.79
CA ARG A 106 26.46 0.08 -32.00
C ARG A 106 26.33 -1.29 -32.66
N ARG A 107 25.18 -1.57 -33.29
CA ARG A 107 24.98 -2.81 -34.07
C ARG A 107 25.93 -2.86 -35.25
N GLU A 108 26.07 -1.78 -36.01
CA GLU A 108 26.99 -1.71 -37.15
C GLU A 108 28.46 -1.84 -36.72
N GLU A 109 28.86 -1.24 -35.59
CA GLU A 109 30.21 -1.39 -35.02
C GLU A 109 30.51 -2.80 -34.51
N LEU A 110 29.57 -3.44 -33.81
CA LEU A 110 29.72 -4.81 -33.31
C LEU A 110 29.70 -5.84 -34.44
N VAL A 111 28.85 -5.65 -35.45
CA VAL A 111 28.83 -6.48 -36.68
C VAL A 111 30.16 -6.36 -37.43
N ARG A 112 30.76 -5.16 -37.49
CA ARG A 112 32.07 -4.95 -38.11
C ARG A 112 33.22 -5.60 -37.34
N LYS A 113 33.10 -5.71 -36.01
CA LYS A 113 34.12 -6.29 -35.12
C LYS A 113 34.03 -7.83 -35.05
N ALA A 114 32.84 -8.40 -35.16
CA ALA A 114 32.55 -9.84 -35.02
C ALA A 114 32.90 -10.71 -36.25
N ARG A 115 33.96 -10.39 -36.99
CA ARG A 115 34.37 -11.10 -38.22
C ARG A 115 34.96 -12.49 -37.98
N SER A 116 35.19 -12.88 -36.73
CA SER A 116 35.77 -14.17 -36.36
C SER A 116 34.70 -15.23 -36.10
N LYS A 117 34.78 -16.35 -36.82
CA LYS A 117 33.92 -17.54 -36.64
C LYS A 117 33.87 -18.05 -35.17
N ARG A 118 34.94 -17.81 -34.38
CA ARG A 118 35.02 -18.13 -32.94
C ARG A 118 34.19 -17.19 -32.06
N GLU A 119 34.14 -15.90 -32.38
CA GLU A 119 33.32 -14.93 -31.63
C GLU A 119 31.81 -15.17 -31.90
N LEU A 120 31.48 -15.53 -33.14
CA LEU A 120 30.12 -15.94 -33.53
C LEU A 120 29.66 -17.19 -32.78
N GLN A 121 30.53 -18.19 -32.62
CA GLN A 121 30.27 -19.38 -31.80
C GLN A 121 30.13 -19.05 -30.32
N GLN A 122 30.97 -18.17 -29.76
CA GLN A 122 30.80 -17.70 -28.38
C GLN A 122 29.46 -16.97 -28.18
N MET A 123 29.04 -16.12 -29.12
CA MET A 123 27.74 -15.46 -29.06
C MET A 123 26.56 -16.43 -29.19
N ASP A 124 26.67 -17.47 -30.02
CA ASP A 124 25.65 -18.52 -30.13
C ASP A 124 25.58 -19.40 -28.88
N ASP A 125 26.71 -19.66 -28.21
CA ASP A 125 26.75 -20.36 -26.93
C ASP A 125 26.21 -19.49 -25.79
N GLU A 126 26.46 -18.18 -25.82
CA GLU A 126 25.81 -17.21 -24.94
C GLU A 126 24.29 -17.15 -25.18
N LEU A 127 23.83 -17.21 -26.44
CA LEU A 127 22.41 -17.34 -26.77
C LEU A 127 21.82 -18.66 -26.27
N LYS A 128 22.50 -19.79 -26.41
CA LYS A 128 22.04 -21.08 -25.86
C LYS A 128 21.96 -21.02 -24.33
N LYS A 129 22.96 -20.45 -23.66
CA LYS A 129 22.93 -20.20 -22.21
C LYS A 129 21.82 -19.22 -21.82
N MET A 130 21.59 -18.16 -22.60
CA MET A 130 20.47 -17.24 -22.40
C MET A 130 19.13 -17.94 -22.58
N ARG A 131 18.96 -18.77 -23.63
CA ARG A 131 17.74 -19.55 -23.89
C ARG A 131 17.48 -20.56 -22.79
N SER A 132 18.51 -21.25 -22.30
CA SER A 132 18.43 -22.14 -21.12
C SER A 132 18.01 -21.38 -19.85
N LYS A 133 18.60 -20.19 -19.61
CA LYS A 133 18.18 -19.30 -18.51
C LYS A 133 16.74 -18.82 -18.69
N VAL A 134 16.30 -18.55 -19.92
CA VAL A 134 14.93 -18.17 -20.25
C VAL A 134 13.97 -19.34 -20.03
N SER A 135 14.29 -20.57 -20.45
CA SER A 135 13.48 -21.76 -20.18
C SER A 135 13.31 -22.01 -18.68
N LYS A 136 14.40 -21.96 -17.90
CA LYS A 136 14.31 -22.03 -16.44
C LYS A 136 13.50 -20.87 -15.84
N ARG A 137 13.56 -19.67 -16.43
CA ARG A 137 12.71 -18.55 -16.03
C ARG A 137 11.24 -18.81 -16.39
N ILE A 138 10.94 -19.41 -17.54
CA ILE A 138 9.57 -19.77 -17.95
C ILE A 138 8.99 -20.82 -17.00
N GLU A 139 9.75 -21.85 -16.63
CA GLU A 139 9.33 -22.84 -15.62
C GLU A 139 9.08 -22.17 -14.26
N ASN A 140 10.01 -21.33 -13.80
CA ASN A 140 9.82 -20.55 -12.57
C ASN A 140 8.64 -19.58 -12.66
N LEU A 141 8.37 -19.00 -13.83
CA LEU A 141 7.22 -18.13 -14.08
C LEU A 141 5.93 -18.95 -14.08
N GLN A 142 5.92 -20.16 -14.63
CA GLN A 142 4.78 -21.06 -14.61
C GLN A 142 4.46 -21.50 -13.17
N GLN A 143 5.47 -21.85 -12.38
CA GLN A 143 5.33 -22.16 -10.96
C GLN A 143 4.78 -20.95 -10.19
N ARG A 144 5.37 -19.76 -10.39
CA ARG A 144 4.87 -18.50 -9.83
C ARG A 144 3.48 -18.14 -10.33
N TRP A 145 3.09 -18.56 -11.53
CA TRP A 145 1.76 -18.31 -12.09
C TRP A 145 0.71 -19.21 -11.46
N MET A 146 1.06 -20.47 -11.13
CA MET A 146 0.22 -21.35 -10.33
C MET A 146 0.06 -20.83 -8.90
N ASP A 147 1.15 -20.38 -8.28
CA ASP A 147 1.07 -19.68 -6.98
C ASP A 147 0.23 -18.41 -7.09
N ALA A 148 0.39 -17.64 -8.17
CA ALA A 148 -0.41 -16.44 -8.43
C ALA A 148 -1.89 -16.77 -8.64
N LYS A 149 -2.24 -17.91 -9.25
CA LYS A 149 -3.63 -18.37 -9.37
C LYS A 149 -4.22 -18.68 -7.99
N VAL A 150 -3.49 -19.39 -7.15
CA VAL A 150 -3.93 -19.70 -5.77
C VAL A 150 -4.07 -18.43 -4.94
N VAL A 151 -3.12 -17.50 -5.05
CA VAL A 151 -3.18 -16.18 -4.40
C VAL A 151 -4.38 -15.39 -4.92
N ARG A 152 -4.62 -15.35 -6.22
CA ARG A 152 -5.78 -14.66 -6.82
C ARG A 152 -7.11 -15.27 -6.40
N LEU A 153 -7.19 -16.59 -6.25
CA LEU A 153 -8.39 -17.26 -5.75
C LEU A 153 -8.63 -16.88 -4.28
N ARG A 154 -7.60 -16.94 -3.43
CA ARG A 154 -7.69 -16.52 -2.03
C ARG A 154 -8.11 -15.05 -1.90
N ASP A 155 -7.55 -14.19 -2.74
CA ASP A 155 -7.87 -12.76 -2.74
C ASP A 155 -9.31 -12.52 -3.22
N LYS A 156 -9.80 -13.31 -4.19
CA LYS A 156 -11.21 -13.28 -4.64
C LYS A 156 -12.16 -13.75 -3.55
N ILE A 157 -11.86 -14.85 -2.87
CA ILE A 157 -12.66 -15.35 -1.73
C ILE A 157 -12.66 -14.32 -0.61
N SER A 158 -11.48 -13.77 -0.25
CA SER A 158 -11.36 -12.73 0.77
C SER A 158 -12.20 -11.51 0.42
N PHE A 159 -12.22 -11.11 -0.86
CA PHE A 159 -13.04 -10.01 -1.35
C PHE A 159 -14.53 -10.28 -1.14
N VAL A 160 -15.03 -11.44 -1.58
CA VAL A 160 -16.44 -11.82 -1.42
C VAL A 160 -16.81 -11.86 0.06
N VAL A 161 -16.01 -12.55 0.89
CA VAL A 161 -16.24 -12.63 2.34
C VAL A 161 -16.22 -11.24 2.98
N GLY A 162 -15.30 -10.37 2.57
CA GLY A 162 -15.21 -9.01 3.09
C GLY A 162 -16.43 -8.14 2.76
N VAL A 163 -16.92 -8.22 1.52
CA VAL A 163 -18.13 -7.50 1.08
C VAL A 163 -19.37 -8.07 1.76
N CYS A 164 -19.53 -9.41 1.77
CA CYS A 164 -20.62 -10.07 2.47
C CYS A 164 -20.62 -9.73 3.97
N ASN A 165 -19.46 -9.70 4.62
CA ASN A 165 -19.34 -9.31 6.03
C ASN A 165 -19.85 -7.89 6.28
N LEU A 166 -19.51 -6.93 5.41
CA LEU A 166 -20.01 -5.57 5.51
C LEU A 166 -21.54 -5.51 5.32
N VAL A 167 -22.05 -6.13 4.25
CA VAL A 167 -23.49 -6.14 3.91
C VAL A 167 -24.31 -6.83 5.01
N VAL A 168 -23.89 -8.01 5.46
CA VAL A 168 -24.56 -8.75 6.54
C VAL A 168 -24.54 -7.94 7.83
N SER A 169 -23.42 -7.32 8.19
CA SER A 169 -23.36 -6.49 9.41
C SER A 169 -24.33 -5.30 9.35
N SER A 170 -24.43 -4.64 8.20
CA SER A 170 -25.39 -3.55 7.98
C SER A 170 -26.84 -4.02 8.00
N LEU A 171 -27.15 -5.15 7.36
CA LEU A 171 -28.49 -5.73 7.34
C LEU A 171 -28.94 -6.18 8.74
N VAL A 172 -28.05 -6.85 9.49
CA VAL A 172 -28.34 -7.27 10.86
C VAL A 172 -28.58 -6.04 11.74
N PHE A 173 -27.78 -4.99 11.60
CA PHE A 173 -27.99 -3.74 12.35
C PHE A 173 -29.35 -3.10 12.02
N ALA A 174 -29.72 -3.05 10.74
CA ALA A 174 -30.97 -2.43 10.30
C ALA A 174 -32.22 -3.23 10.69
N LEU A 175 -32.15 -4.57 10.63
CA LEU A 175 -33.32 -5.44 10.83
C LEU A 175 -33.45 -5.94 12.27
N ARG A 176 -32.35 -6.32 12.91
CA ARG A 176 -32.32 -7.00 14.22
C ARG A 176 -31.04 -6.61 15.01
N PRO A 177 -30.93 -5.37 15.51
CA PRO A 177 -29.73 -4.87 16.18
C PRO A 177 -29.32 -5.71 17.40
N GLU A 178 -30.24 -6.44 18.02
CA GLU A 178 -29.95 -7.36 19.14
C GLU A 178 -29.01 -8.53 18.77
N LEU A 179 -28.85 -8.85 17.48
CA LEU A 179 -27.96 -9.91 17.01
C LEU A 179 -26.52 -9.43 16.78
N ILE A 180 -26.25 -8.12 16.83
CA ILE A 180 -24.92 -7.55 16.58
C ILE A 180 -23.84 -8.09 17.54
N PRO A 181 -24.06 -8.19 18.86
CA PRO A 181 -23.06 -8.78 19.76
C PRO A 181 -22.77 -10.26 19.45
N THR A 182 -23.78 -11.01 19.00
CA THR A 182 -23.64 -12.40 18.58
C THR A 182 -22.84 -12.49 17.27
N LEU A 183 -23.16 -11.64 16.29
CA LEU A 183 -22.40 -11.53 15.03
C LEU A 183 -20.93 -11.19 15.30
N TYR A 184 -20.65 -10.21 16.16
CA TYR A 184 -19.30 -9.88 16.58
C TYR A 184 -18.56 -11.08 17.17
N SER A 185 -19.23 -11.90 17.98
CA SER A 185 -18.64 -13.08 18.60
C SER A 185 -18.32 -14.17 17.57
N VAL A 186 -19.21 -14.41 16.61
CA VAL A 186 -18.98 -15.34 15.50
C VAL A 186 -17.79 -14.88 14.64
N LEU A 187 -17.76 -13.58 14.31
CA LEU A 187 -16.64 -13.00 13.56
C LEU A 187 -15.34 -13.03 14.37
N ALA A 188 -15.37 -12.82 15.68
CA ALA A 188 -14.21 -12.93 16.54
C ALA A 188 -13.65 -14.37 16.57
N LEU A 189 -14.53 -15.38 16.65
CA LEU A 189 -14.14 -16.79 16.57
C LEU A 189 -13.53 -17.17 15.21
N TYR A 190 -13.82 -16.43 14.15
CA TYR A 190 -13.16 -16.61 12.85
C TYR A 190 -11.86 -15.81 12.73
N PHE A 191 -11.92 -14.50 12.96
CA PHE A 191 -10.82 -13.58 12.71
C PHE A 191 -9.68 -13.66 13.73
N LEU A 192 -9.97 -13.86 15.03
CA LEU A 192 -8.92 -13.89 16.05
C LEU A 192 -8.05 -15.16 15.96
N PRO A 193 -8.58 -16.39 15.81
CA PRO A 193 -7.73 -17.57 15.62
C PRO A 193 -6.91 -17.49 14.33
N LEU A 194 -7.50 -17.00 13.25
CA LEU A 194 -6.81 -16.79 11.98
C LEU A 194 -5.66 -15.78 12.12
N ARG A 195 -5.86 -14.73 12.93
CA ARG A 195 -4.81 -13.77 13.29
C ARG A 195 -3.69 -14.43 14.08
N VAL A 196 -4.02 -15.23 15.10
CA VAL A 196 -3.03 -15.96 15.91
C VAL A 196 -2.18 -16.87 15.02
N TRP A 197 -2.82 -17.63 14.12
CA TRP A 197 -2.15 -18.50 13.16
C TRP A 197 -1.22 -17.72 12.22
N SER A 198 -1.71 -16.65 11.59
CA SER A 198 -0.90 -15.84 10.66
C SER A 198 0.31 -15.20 11.38
N TYR A 199 0.10 -14.58 12.54
CA TYR A 199 1.16 -13.89 13.26
C TYR A 199 2.18 -14.85 13.84
N THR A 200 1.77 -16.04 14.28
CA THR A 200 2.70 -17.06 14.73
C THR A 200 3.55 -17.59 13.58
N SER A 201 2.93 -17.85 12.42
CA SER A 201 3.63 -18.29 11.21
C SER A 201 4.66 -17.27 10.70
N LYS A 202 4.38 -15.97 10.88
CA LYS A 202 5.27 -14.85 10.50
C LYS A 202 6.28 -14.45 11.59
N LYS A 203 6.31 -15.14 12.74
CA LYS A 203 7.11 -14.78 13.93
C LYS A 203 6.78 -13.39 14.51
N TRP A 204 5.54 -12.92 14.36
CA TRP A 204 5.01 -11.65 14.86
C TRP A 204 4.09 -11.82 16.08
N HIS A 205 4.18 -12.95 16.78
CA HIS A 205 3.28 -13.29 17.90
C HIS A 205 3.33 -12.31 19.08
N TYR A 206 4.37 -11.49 19.23
CA TYR A 206 4.40 -10.46 20.27
C TYR A 206 3.39 -9.34 20.07
N PHE A 207 2.93 -9.09 18.83
CA PHE A 207 1.83 -8.17 18.58
C PHE A 207 0.49 -8.65 19.16
N LEU A 208 0.32 -9.94 19.42
CA LEU A 208 -0.93 -10.48 19.98
C LEU A 208 -1.15 -10.08 21.44
N PHE A 209 -0.12 -9.54 22.12
CA PHE A 209 -0.22 -9.03 23.48
C PHE A 209 -0.58 -7.54 23.54
N ASP A 210 -0.74 -6.89 22.39
CA ASP A 210 -1.14 -5.49 22.34
C ASP A 210 -2.54 -5.27 22.94
N PHE A 211 -2.75 -4.05 23.43
CA PHE A 211 -3.96 -3.67 24.17
C PHE A 211 -5.27 -3.96 23.42
N CYS A 212 -5.27 -3.87 22.09
CA CYS A 212 -6.47 -4.14 21.30
C CYS A 212 -6.92 -5.61 21.35
N TYR A 213 -5.99 -6.58 21.44
CA TYR A 213 -6.34 -7.99 21.60
C TYR A 213 -6.88 -8.27 23.00
N PHE A 214 -6.23 -7.69 24.02
CA PHE A 214 -6.71 -7.75 25.40
C PHE A 214 -8.15 -7.23 25.51
N LEU A 215 -8.46 -6.09 24.88
CA LEU A 215 -9.81 -5.54 24.91
C LEU A 215 -10.83 -6.33 24.11
N ASN A 216 -10.46 -6.90 22.95
CA ASN A 216 -11.39 -7.79 22.24
C ASN A 216 -11.75 -9.01 23.10
N MET A 217 -10.80 -9.54 23.89
CA MET A 217 -11.10 -10.57 24.88
C MET A 217 -12.01 -10.04 26.00
N ALA A 218 -11.70 -8.87 26.56
CA ALA A 218 -12.54 -8.25 27.59
C ALA A 218 -13.98 -7.99 27.11
N ASN A 219 -14.17 -7.58 25.86
CA ASN A 219 -15.48 -7.40 25.23
C ASN A 219 -16.25 -8.73 25.19
N LEU A 220 -15.60 -9.83 24.77
CA LEU A 220 -16.23 -11.15 24.75
C LEU A 220 -16.57 -11.64 26.15
N LEU A 221 -15.68 -11.40 27.13
CA LEU A 221 -15.94 -11.71 28.54
C LEU A 221 -17.14 -10.93 29.08
N PHE A 222 -17.28 -9.66 28.72
CA PHE A 222 -18.46 -8.88 29.09
C PHE A 222 -19.73 -9.45 28.45
N ILE A 223 -19.71 -9.70 27.14
CA ILE A 223 -20.90 -10.16 26.39
C ILE A 223 -21.42 -11.51 26.92
N TRP A 224 -20.53 -12.44 27.28
CA TRP A 224 -20.92 -13.83 27.57
C TRP A 224 -20.75 -14.28 29.02
N VAL A 225 -19.81 -13.71 29.76
CA VAL A 225 -19.43 -14.21 31.10
C VAL A 225 -19.88 -13.26 32.21
N PHE A 226 -19.70 -11.95 32.02
CA PHE A 226 -19.99 -10.94 33.03
C PHE A 226 -20.91 -9.80 32.54
N PRO A 227 -22.11 -10.11 32.00
CA PRO A 227 -23.03 -9.09 31.47
C PRO A 227 -23.61 -8.16 32.55
N ASN A 228 -23.47 -8.56 33.82
CA ASN A 228 -23.91 -7.79 35.00
C ASN A 228 -22.86 -6.79 35.49
N SER A 229 -21.62 -6.88 35.00
CA SER A 229 -20.52 -6.05 35.51
C SER A 229 -20.54 -4.66 34.89
N GLU A 230 -20.98 -3.67 35.69
CA GLU A 230 -20.93 -2.26 35.32
C GLU A 230 -19.49 -1.79 35.06
N PHE A 231 -18.56 -2.19 35.94
CA PHE A 231 -17.13 -1.90 35.79
C PHE A 231 -16.59 -2.36 34.43
N LEU A 232 -16.82 -3.64 34.09
CA LEU A 232 -16.28 -4.22 32.85
C LEU A 232 -16.93 -3.57 31.63
N PHE A 233 -18.25 -3.32 31.68
CA PHE A 233 -18.95 -2.59 30.64
C PHE A 233 -18.34 -1.21 30.41
N THR A 234 -18.16 -0.41 31.47
CA THR A 234 -17.60 0.95 31.38
C THR A 234 -16.21 0.94 30.77
N VAL A 235 -15.35 0.01 31.18
CA VAL A 235 -14.02 -0.16 30.58
C VAL A 235 -14.12 -0.50 29.10
N CYS A 236 -14.93 -1.52 28.74
CA CYS A 236 -15.06 -1.95 27.35
C CYS A 236 -15.64 -0.85 26.45
N TYR A 237 -16.71 -0.17 26.88
CA TYR A 237 -17.33 0.91 26.13
C TYR A 237 -16.35 2.06 25.89
N CYS A 238 -15.71 2.57 26.94
CA CYS A 238 -14.78 3.69 26.83
C CYS A 238 -13.57 3.34 25.98
N ALA A 239 -13.01 2.15 26.15
CA ALA A 239 -11.80 1.77 25.45
C ALA A 239 -12.05 1.34 23.99
N ALA A 240 -13.24 0.81 23.68
CA ALA A 240 -13.69 0.55 22.32
C ALA A 240 -13.84 1.85 21.51
N HIS A 241 -14.50 2.86 22.08
CA HIS A 241 -14.69 4.17 21.44
C HIS A 241 -13.45 5.07 21.51
N GLY A 242 -12.53 4.81 22.43
CA GLY A 242 -11.28 5.55 22.55
C GLY A 242 -10.14 4.89 21.75
N PRO A 243 -9.14 4.30 22.43
CA PRO A 243 -7.92 3.84 21.78
C PRO A 243 -8.19 2.88 20.63
N LEU A 244 -9.22 2.02 20.65
CA LEU A 244 -9.52 1.13 19.52
C LEU A 244 -10.01 1.89 18.29
N ALA A 245 -11.06 2.69 18.41
CA ALA A 245 -11.62 3.45 17.30
C ALA A 245 -10.60 4.45 16.72
N PHE A 246 -9.93 5.24 17.57
CA PHE A 246 -8.95 6.24 17.14
C PHE A 246 -7.73 5.61 16.46
N SER A 247 -7.40 4.37 16.80
CA SER A 247 -6.31 3.64 16.17
C SER A 247 -6.56 3.39 14.67
N VAL A 248 -7.81 3.40 14.20
CA VAL A 248 -8.13 3.31 12.77
C VAL A 248 -7.54 4.49 12.02
N ALA A 249 -7.62 5.69 12.58
CA ALA A 249 -6.98 6.88 12.04
C ALA A 249 -5.46 6.86 12.26
N THR A 250 -5.02 6.61 13.49
CA THR A 250 -3.60 6.68 13.86
C THR A 250 -2.72 5.65 13.15
N TRP A 251 -3.19 4.39 13.04
CA TRP A 251 -2.48 3.31 12.34
C TRP A 251 -2.88 3.17 10.88
N ARG A 252 -3.76 4.05 10.39
CA ARG A 252 -4.33 3.98 9.05
C ARG A 252 -4.87 2.57 8.75
N ASN A 253 -5.64 2.00 9.67
CA ASN A 253 -6.31 0.74 9.40
C ASN A 253 -7.26 0.94 8.21
N SER A 254 -7.07 0.13 7.18
CA SER A 254 -7.70 0.30 5.87
C SER A 254 -8.75 -0.78 5.64
N LEU A 255 -9.91 -0.38 5.13
CA LEU A 255 -10.91 -1.32 4.60
C LEU A 255 -10.43 -1.81 3.21
N VAL A 256 -9.93 -3.04 3.16
CA VAL A 256 -9.36 -3.64 1.95
C VAL A 256 -9.89 -5.06 1.82
N PHE A 257 -10.93 -5.22 1.00
CA PHE A 257 -11.68 -6.47 0.91
C PHE A 257 -10.83 -7.67 0.43
N HIS A 258 -9.86 -7.46 -0.47
CA HIS A 258 -9.02 -8.56 -0.97
C HIS A 258 -7.95 -9.03 0.03
N SER A 259 -7.77 -8.33 1.16
CA SER A 259 -6.74 -8.66 2.15
C SER A 259 -7.36 -9.03 3.49
N LEU A 260 -7.40 -10.34 3.76
CA LEU A 260 -7.93 -10.85 5.01
C LEU A 260 -7.20 -10.28 6.24
N GLU A 261 -5.90 -10.02 6.15
CA GLU A 261 -5.13 -9.44 7.26
C GLU A 261 -5.52 -8.01 7.59
N LYS A 262 -5.85 -7.22 6.56
CA LYS A 262 -6.34 -5.84 6.73
C LYS A 262 -7.77 -5.85 7.25
N MET A 263 -8.63 -6.72 6.73
CA MET A 263 -9.98 -6.94 7.24
C MET A 263 -9.98 -7.33 8.72
N THR A 264 -9.11 -8.27 9.12
CA THR A 264 -8.99 -8.69 10.51
C THR A 264 -8.50 -7.53 11.40
N SER A 265 -7.63 -6.66 10.90
CA SER A 265 -7.14 -5.50 11.66
C SER A 265 -8.27 -4.51 11.88
N LEU A 266 -9.02 -4.22 10.81
CA LEU A 266 -10.17 -3.35 10.89
C LEU A 266 -11.24 -3.92 11.82
N PHE A 267 -11.51 -5.23 11.78
CA PHE A 267 -12.43 -5.90 12.69
C PHE A 267 -12.09 -5.61 14.16
N ILE A 268 -10.84 -5.86 14.57
CA ILE A 268 -10.35 -5.68 15.95
C ILE A 268 -10.55 -4.25 16.47
N HIS A 269 -10.54 -3.26 15.58
CA HIS A 269 -10.57 -1.84 15.95
C HIS A 269 -11.91 -1.14 15.69
N LEU A 270 -12.69 -1.61 14.72
CA LEU A 270 -13.95 -0.99 14.27
C LEU A 270 -15.19 -1.71 14.83
N TYR A 271 -15.17 -3.03 14.98
CA TYR A 271 -16.35 -3.75 15.48
C TYR A 271 -16.65 -3.50 16.96
N PRO A 272 -15.66 -3.36 17.87
CA PRO A 272 -15.95 -3.02 19.25
C PRO A 272 -16.83 -1.77 19.42
N PRO A 273 -16.47 -0.58 18.90
CA PRO A 273 -17.33 0.59 19.05
C PRO A 273 -18.69 0.40 18.35
N PHE A 274 -18.75 -0.31 17.22
CA PHE A 274 -20.01 -0.65 16.55
C PHE A 274 -20.96 -1.45 17.45
N VAL A 275 -20.46 -2.50 18.11
CA VAL A 275 -21.24 -3.36 19.00
C VAL A 275 -21.74 -2.58 20.21
N PHE A 276 -20.84 -1.86 20.88
CA PHE A 276 -21.21 -1.10 22.08
C PHE A 276 -22.13 0.10 21.78
N THR A 277 -21.94 0.79 20.65
CA THR A 277 -22.89 1.81 20.17
C THR A 277 -24.27 1.18 19.91
N THR A 278 -24.31 0.02 19.26
CA THR A 278 -25.57 -0.69 19.00
C THR A 278 -26.28 -1.08 20.29
N MET A 279 -25.53 -1.65 21.25
CA MET A 279 -26.07 -2.08 22.54
C MET A 279 -26.68 -0.94 23.35
N VAL A 280 -26.06 0.24 23.35
CA VAL A 280 -26.52 1.38 24.15
C VAL A 280 -27.63 2.16 23.46
N HIS A 281 -27.51 2.39 22.15
CA HIS A 281 -28.32 3.42 21.46
C HIS A 281 -29.35 2.87 20.48
N PHE A 282 -29.13 1.69 19.92
CA PHE A 282 -29.93 1.18 18.79
C PHE A 282 -30.68 -0.12 19.11
N MET A 283 -30.29 -0.84 20.16
CA MET A 283 -31.03 -1.98 20.67
C MET A 283 -32.23 -1.48 21.51
N PRO A 284 -33.43 -2.09 21.38
CA PRO A 284 -34.54 -1.77 22.27
C PRO A 284 -34.13 -1.94 23.74
N HIS A 285 -34.34 -0.89 24.55
CA HIS A 285 -33.79 -0.81 25.91
C HIS A 285 -34.18 -2.00 26.79
N ARG A 286 -35.43 -2.48 26.69
CA ARG A 286 -35.90 -3.71 27.35
C ARG A 286 -34.99 -4.91 27.06
N VAL A 287 -34.73 -5.17 25.78
CA VAL A 287 -33.94 -6.32 25.32
C VAL A 287 -32.48 -6.15 25.74
N ALA A 288 -31.97 -4.92 25.68
CA ALA A 288 -30.62 -4.59 26.09
C ALA A 288 -30.39 -4.86 27.58
N VAL A 289 -31.30 -4.42 28.47
CA VAL A 289 -31.19 -4.62 29.92
C VAL A 289 -31.44 -6.07 30.32
N GLU A 290 -32.38 -6.75 29.66
CA GLU A 290 -32.63 -8.19 29.89
C GLU A 290 -31.39 -9.03 29.59
N ARG A 291 -30.69 -8.71 28.49
CA ARG A 291 -29.49 -9.42 28.05
C ARG A 291 -28.21 -8.95 28.75
N TYR A 292 -28.13 -7.67 29.07
CA TYR A 292 -26.97 -7.01 29.69
C TYR A 292 -27.40 -6.18 30.89
N PRO A 293 -27.62 -6.81 32.06
CA PRO A 293 -28.18 -6.14 33.23
C PRO A 293 -27.36 -4.97 33.76
N ALA A 294 -26.06 -4.89 33.44
CA ALA A 294 -25.22 -3.72 33.73
C ALA A 294 -25.83 -2.40 33.19
N LEU A 295 -26.54 -2.45 32.07
CA LEU A 295 -27.15 -1.27 31.45
C LEU A 295 -28.31 -0.67 32.27
N LYS A 296 -28.88 -1.42 33.23
CA LYS A 296 -30.00 -0.94 34.07
C LYS A 296 -29.61 0.29 34.89
N ASN A 297 -28.40 0.26 35.47
CA ASN A 297 -27.91 1.29 36.38
C ASN A 297 -27.07 2.35 35.65
N LEU A 298 -26.64 2.06 34.43
CA LEU A 298 -25.77 2.92 33.62
C LEU A 298 -26.59 3.78 32.64
N THR A 299 -27.53 4.57 33.14
CA THR A 299 -28.25 5.55 32.30
C THR A 299 -27.32 6.65 31.79
N THR A 300 -26.29 6.98 32.57
CA THR A 300 -25.20 7.88 32.19
C THR A 300 -23.88 7.30 32.70
N LEU A 301 -22.76 7.61 32.01
CA LEU A 301 -21.43 7.26 32.49
C LEU A 301 -20.83 8.43 33.27
N ASN A 302 -20.48 8.20 34.53
CA ASN A 302 -19.72 9.17 35.31
C ASN A 302 -18.30 9.27 34.75
N GLY A 303 -17.90 10.45 34.25
CA GLY A 303 -16.61 10.67 33.62
C GLY A 303 -15.41 10.39 34.54
N TYR A 304 -15.50 10.76 35.82
CA TYR A 304 -14.43 10.53 36.81
C TYR A 304 -14.25 9.03 37.10
N THR A 305 -15.35 8.32 37.30
CA THR A 305 -15.32 6.86 37.54
C THR A 305 -14.81 6.12 36.31
N SER A 306 -15.32 6.49 35.13
CA SER A 306 -14.91 5.92 33.84
C SER A 306 -13.42 6.12 33.59
N PHE A 307 -12.90 7.32 33.90
CA PHE A 307 -11.47 7.63 33.79
C PHE A 307 -10.63 6.68 34.64
N TRP A 308 -10.92 6.57 35.94
CA TRP A 308 -10.12 5.73 36.83
C TRP A 308 -10.22 4.24 36.52
N PHE A 309 -11.40 3.76 36.10
CA PHE A 309 -11.55 2.36 35.68
C PHE A 309 -10.69 2.04 34.46
N ASN A 310 -10.68 2.92 33.46
CA ASN A 310 -9.86 2.73 32.25
C ASN A 310 -8.36 2.86 32.55
N VAL A 311 -7.96 3.82 33.39
CA VAL A 311 -6.56 3.96 33.84
C VAL A 311 -6.12 2.72 34.59
N ALA A 312 -6.92 2.21 35.53
CA ALA A 312 -6.58 1.03 36.32
C ALA A 312 -6.37 -0.20 35.42
N ILE A 313 -7.31 -0.50 34.51
CA ILE A 313 -7.17 -1.63 33.59
C ILE A 313 -6.01 -1.44 32.63
N TYR A 314 -5.81 -0.23 32.13
CA TYR A 314 -4.66 0.05 31.26
C TYR A 314 -3.34 -0.18 31.99
N LEU A 315 -3.20 0.28 33.25
CA LEU A 315 -1.99 0.07 34.05
C LEU A 315 -1.74 -1.41 34.35
N VAL A 316 -2.80 -2.18 34.64
CA VAL A 316 -2.69 -3.64 34.81
C VAL A 316 -2.19 -4.28 33.52
N TRP A 317 -2.79 -3.96 32.37
CA TRP A 317 -2.32 -4.46 31.08
C TRP A 317 -0.87 -4.03 30.79
N GLN A 318 -0.54 -2.76 31.05
CA GLN A 318 0.78 -2.18 30.79
C GLN A 318 1.86 -2.85 31.64
N LEU A 319 1.55 -3.18 32.90
CA LEU A 319 2.43 -3.92 33.80
C LEU A 319 2.66 -5.35 33.29
N VAL A 320 1.59 -6.06 32.93
CA VAL A 320 1.68 -7.42 32.36
C VAL A 320 2.49 -7.40 31.06
N TYR A 321 2.25 -6.42 30.19
CA TYR A 321 2.98 -6.25 28.94
C TYR A 321 4.47 -5.97 29.19
N TYR A 322 4.78 -5.09 30.14
CA TYR A 322 6.16 -4.76 30.51
C TYR A 322 6.91 -5.99 31.05
N GLU A 323 6.29 -6.74 31.96
CA GLU A 323 6.88 -7.95 32.53
C GLU A 323 7.11 -9.04 31.46
N LEU A 324 6.08 -9.35 30.67
CA LEU A 324 6.13 -10.46 29.71
C LEU A 324 7.00 -10.16 28.48
N ILE A 325 6.93 -8.93 27.95
CA ILE A 325 7.56 -8.58 26.68
C ILE A 325 8.87 -7.83 26.90
N VAL A 326 8.89 -6.83 27.78
CA VAL A 326 10.05 -5.95 27.94
C VAL A 326 11.13 -6.60 28.80
N ILE A 327 10.77 -7.24 29.91
CA ILE A 327 11.75 -7.90 30.79
C ILE A 327 12.13 -9.28 30.24
N ARG A 328 11.15 -10.17 30.06
CA ARG A 328 11.44 -11.59 29.78
C ARG A 328 11.91 -11.88 28.35
N LYS A 329 11.69 -10.98 27.39
CA LYS A 329 11.98 -11.21 25.96
C LYS A 329 12.89 -10.16 25.32
N LYS A 330 13.51 -9.27 26.11
CA LYS A 330 14.43 -8.22 25.65
C LYS A 330 15.49 -8.70 24.64
N SER A 331 16.20 -9.77 25.00
CA SER A 331 17.28 -10.35 24.17
C SER A 331 16.81 -10.81 22.77
N LYS A 332 15.55 -11.27 22.65
CA LYS A 332 14.99 -11.74 21.36
C LYS A 332 14.45 -10.62 20.48
N ILE A 333 14.24 -9.43 21.06
CA ILE A 333 13.76 -8.22 20.35
C ILE A 333 14.97 -7.38 19.91
N GLU A 334 15.99 -7.26 20.77
CA GLU A 334 17.24 -6.54 20.45
C GLU A 334 18.04 -7.19 19.32
N THR A 335 18.00 -8.52 19.21
CA THR A 335 18.58 -9.28 18.09
C THR A 335 17.82 -9.14 16.77
N GLY A 336 16.66 -8.46 16.76
CA GLY A 336 15.84 -8.25 15.56
C GLY A 336 15.09 -9.50 15.08
N GLU A 337 15.15 -10.61 15.83
CA GLU A 337 14.48 -11.87 15.48
C GLU A 337 12.95 -11.76 15.55
N ARG A 338 12.43 -10.82 16.35
CA ARG A 338 10.99 -10.58 16.54
C ARG A 338 10.67 -9.09 16.59
N ILE A 339 9.56 -8.72 15.97
CA ILE A 339 9.03 -7.35 15.98
C ILE A 339 7.86 -7.23 16.96
N ASN A 340 7.82 -6.12 17.70
CA ASN A 340 6.70 -5.67 18.53
C ASN A 340 6.25 -4.26 18.10
N SER A 341 5.14 -3.78 18.66
CA SER A 341 4.57 -2.46 18.35
C SER A 341 5.58 -1.31 18.52
N TYR A 342 6.43 -1.38 19.54
CA TYR A 342 7.53 -0.41 19.73
C TYR A 342 8.56 -0.44 18.59
N SER A 343 9.04 -1.62 18.18
CA SER A 343 10.07 -1.78 17.14
C SER A 343 9.60 -1.32 15.76
N THR A 344 8.34 -1.56 15.41
CA THR A 344 7.75 -1.14 14.14
C THR A 344 7.56 0.37 14.08
N MET A 345 7.21 0.98 15.21
CA MET A 345 6.90 2.41 15.26
C MET A 345 8.13 3.29 15.42
N SER A 346 9.11 2.85 16.21
CA SER A 346 10.39 3.56 16.36
C SER A 346 11.22 3.57 15.07
N LYS A 347 11.04 2.58 14.19
CA LYS A 347 11.72 2.45 12.89
C LYS A 347 10.87 2.89 11.69
N GLY A 348 9.60 3.25 11.92
CA GLY A 348 8.66 3.63 10.87
C GLY A 348 8.85 5.06 10.36
N LYS A 349 8.05 5.46 9.37
CA LYS A 349 7.94 6.85 8.89
C LYS A 349 6.60 7.43 9.34
N GLY A 350 6.61 8.38 10.28
CA GLY A 350 5.37 9.00 10.78
C GLY A 350 5.60 9.96 11.95
N PRO A 351 4.56 10.70 12.37
CA PRO A 351 4.68 11.71 13.44
C PRO A 351 5.21 11.14 14.75
N VAL A 352 4.80 9.93 15.11
CA VAL A 352 5.27 9.25 16.33
C VAL A 352 6.74 8.86 16.21
N ALA A 353 7.15 8.31 15.06
CA ALA A 353 8.56 7.99 14.80
C ALA A 353 9.46 9.23 14.84
N ASN A 354 8.98 10.36 14.30
CA ASN A 354 9.68 11.64 14.32
C ASN A 354 9.79 12.23 15.73
N LEU A 355 8.74 12.10 16.56
CA LEU A 355 8.76 12.54 17.94
C LEU A 355 9.70 11.67 18.78
N LEU A 356 9.65 10.35 18.62
CA LEU A 356 10.51 9.41 19.33
C LEU A 356 11.97 9.48 18.87
N GLY A 357 12.20 9.85 17.62
CA GLY A 357 13.54 10.07 17.05
C GLY A 357 14.32 11.17 17.76
N ARG A 358 13.63 12.17 18.33
CA ARG A 358 14.23 13.25 19.14
C ARG A 358 14.72 12.79 20.51
N ALA A 359 14.22 11.66 21.02
CA ALA A 359 14.63 11.13 22.30
C ALA A 359 15.91 10.27 22.17
N PRO A 360 16.83 10.30 23.16
CA PRO A 360 18.00 9.43 23.20
C PRO A 360 17.61 7.94 23.16
N PRO A 361 18.39 7.04 22.52
CA PRO A 361 18.04 5.63 22.34
C PRO A 361 17.61 4.92 23.63
N LYS A 362 18.27 5.19 24.76
CA LYS A 362 17.96 4.62 26.08
C LYS A 362 16.59 5.05 26.64
N ARG A 363 16.04 6.19 26.20
CA ARG A 363 14.77 6.74 26.69
C ARG A 363 13.60 6.54 25.72
N ARG A 364 13.84 5.98 24.52
CA ARG A 364 12.80 5.79 23.50
C ARG A 364 11.70 4.82 23.93
N GLU A 365 12.06 3.73 24.61
CA GLU A 365 11.08 2.76 25.13
C GLU A 365 10.16 3.38 26.21
N PRO A 366 10.68 4.00 27.30
CA PRO A 366 9.85 4.72 28.26
C PRO A 366 9.03 5.86 27.64
N ALA A 367 9.62 6.63 26.72
CA ALA A 367 8.91 7.72 26.04
C ALA A 367 7.75 7.20 25.19
N PHE A 368 7.92 6.03 24.55
CA PHE A 368 6.86 5.38 23.80
C PHE A 368 5.73 4.91 24.70
N MET A 369 6.03 4.26 25.83
CA MET A 369 5.02 3.84 26.81
C MET A 369 4.26 5.04 27.39
N LEU A 370 4.95 6.13 27.70
CA LEU A 370 4.31 7.37 28.17
C LEU A 370 3.39 7.96 27.09
N LEU A 371 3.85 8.03 25.84
CA LEU A 371 3.04 8.52 24.73
C LEU A 371 1.80 7.66 24.51
N GLN A 372 1.92 6.34 24.60
CA GLN A 372 0.81 5.42 24.49
C GLN A 372 -0.20 5.58 25.65
N PHE A 373 0.28 5.82 26.86
CA PHE A 373 -0.57 6.09 28.02
C PHE A 373 -1.35 7.39 27.86
N VAL A 374 -0.66 8.49 27.49
CA VAL A 374 -1.29 9.78 27.22
C VAL A 374 -2.30 9.68 26.08
N TYR A 375 -1.96 8.97 25.00
CA TYR A 375 -2.88 8.69 23.90
C TYR A 375 -4.14 7.96 24.38
N THR A 376 -3.99 6.96 25.24
CA THR A 376 -5.12 6.19 25.78
C THR A 376 -6.03 7.07 26.64
N ILE A 377 -5.46 7.93 27.50
CA ILE A 377 -6.24 8.88 28.30
C ILE A 377 -7.03 9.83 27.38
N ILE A 378 -6.35 10.51 26.47
CA ILE A 378 -7.00 11.52 25.62
C ILE A 378 -8.13 10.90 24.79
N THR A 379 -7.89 9.72 24.22
CA THR A 379 -8.87 9.07 23.34
C THR A 379 -10.05 8.46 24.09
N THR A 380 -9.92 8.09 25.37
CA THR A 380 -11.03 7.55 26.16
C THR A 380 -12.00 8.62 26.67
N LEU A 381 -11.56 9.86 26.86
CA LEU A 381 -12.38 10.95 27.43
C LEU A 381 -13.68 11.27 26.67
N PRO A 382 -13.71 11.31 25.32
CA PRO A 382 -14.95 11.60 24.59
C PRO A 382 -16.05 10.57 24.82
N ALA A 383 -15.69 9.32 25.11
CA ALA A 383 -16.65 8.22 25.19
C ALA A 383 -17.71 8.41 26.30
N PRO A 384 -17.35 8.59 27.59
CA PRO A 384 -18.35 8.81 28.63
C PRO A 384 -18.99 10.20 28.58
N LEU A 385 -18.29 11.22 28.06
CA LEU A 385 -18.74 12.61 28.10
C LEU A 385 -19.65 13.02 26.93
N LEU A 386 -19.37 12.52 25.73
CA LEU A 386 -20.03 12.96 24.49
C LEU A 386 -20.78 11.83 23.79
N LEU A 387 -20.18 10.65 23.72
CA LEU A 387 -20.72 9.55 22.91
C LEU A 387 -21.80 8.76 23.67
N TYR A 388 -21.57 8.43 24.94
CA TYR A 388 -22.53 7.67 25.75
C TYR A 388 -23.86 8.38 25.98
N PRO A 389 -23.91 9.72 26.20
CA PRO A 389 -25.19 10.40 26.40
C PRO A 389 -26.01 10.61 25.13
N SER A 390 -25.39 10.54 23.94
CA SER A 390 -26.02 10.95 22.68
C SER A 390 -25.84 9.91 21.57
N SER A 391 -26.95 9.31 21.16
CA SER A 391 -26.98 8.37 20.02
C SER A 391 -26.48 9.01 18.73
N THR A 392 -26.84 10.27 18.49
CA THR A 392 -26.39 11.04 17.32
C THR A 392 -24.88 11.27 17.35
N ALA A 393 -24.32 11.65 18.49
CA ALA A 393 -22.86 11.85 18.61
C ALA A 393 -22.09 10.54 18.39
N SER A 394 -22.56 9.43 18.98
CA SER A 394 -21.97 8.12 18.78
C SER A 394 -22.05 7.66 17.32
N ALA A 395 -23.19 7.89 16.66
CA ALA A 395 -23.39 7.55 15.25
C ALA A 395 -22.47 8.37 14.31
N ILE A 396 -22.38 9.69 14.52
CA ILE A 396 -21.49 10.56 13.73
C ILE A 396 -20.03 10.16 13.94
N PHE A 397 -19.63 9.90 15.19
CA PHE A 397 -18.29 9.44 15.50
C PHE A 397 -17.96 8.13 14.78
N PHE A 398 -18.83 7.12 14.90
CA PHE A 398 -18.64 5.83 14.25
C PHE A 398 -18.59 5.95 12.72
N ALA A 399 -19.51 6.72 12.13
CA ALA A 399 -19.52 6.99 10.69
C ALA A 399 -18.23 7.69 10.24
N GLY A 400 -17.73 8.66 11.00
CA GLY A 400 -16.45 9.32 10.73
C GLY A 400 -15.27 8.36 10.73
N ILE A 401 -15.16 7.50 11.75
CA ILE A 401 -14.11 6.47 11.81
C ILE A 401 -14.23 5.47 10.66
N PHE A 402 -15.46 5.08 10.30
CA PHE A 402 -15.71 4.21 9.15
C PHE A 402 -15.25 4.87 7.84
N VAL A 403 -15.62 6.13 7.58
CA VAL A 403 -15.17 6.88 6.39
C VAL A 403 -13.65 7.00 6.33
N ILE A 404 -12.98 7.26 7.47
CA ILE A 404 -11.52 7.26 7.53
C ILE A 404 -10.95 5.89 7.11
N SER A 405 -11.54 4.79 7.55
CA SER A 405 -11.11 3.43 7.16
C SER A 405 -11.28 3.17 5.66
N VAL A 406 -12.38 3.65 5.07
CA VAL A 406 -12.66 3.56 3.63
C VAL A 406 -11.66 4.39 2.85
N TRP A 407 -11.41 5.63 3.28
CA TRP A 407 -10.42 6.52 2.67
C TRP A 407 -9.02 5.91 2.70
N ASN A 408 -8.61 5.36 3.85
CA ASN A 408 -7.35 4.63 3.99
C ASN A 408 -7.29 3.38 3.08
N GLY A 409 -8.42 2.73 2.85
CA GLY A 409 -8.57 1.66 1.86
C GLY A 409 -8.37 2.15 0.44
N ALA A 410 -9.08 3.20 0.04
CA ALA A 410 -8.97 3.81 -1.28
C ALA A 410 -7.54 4.28 -1.58
N SER A 411 -6.88 4.97 -0.66
CA SER A 411 -5.46 5.35 -0.81
C SER A 411 -4.55 4.14 -1.00
N TYR A 412 -4.80 3.03 -0.28
CA TYR A 412 -4.05 1.79 -0.48
C TYR A 412 -4.24 1.22 -1.89
N TYR A 413 -5.48 1.18 -2.39
CA TYR A 413 -5.77 0.72 -3.75
C TYR A 413 -5.15 1.64 -4.82
N VAL A 414 -5.25 2.97 -4.67
CA VAL A 414 -4.78 3.90 -5.70
C VAL A 414 -3.26 4.04 -5.70
N GLU A 415 -2.66 4.30 -4.53
CA GLU A 415 -1.24 4.65 -4.47
C GLU A 415 -0.32 3.43 -4.46
N VAL A 416 -0.68 2.38 -3.71
CA VAL A 416 0.21 1.23 -3.54
C VAL A 416 0.06 0.28 -4.72
N PHE A 417 -1.17 -0.06 -5.11
CA PHE A 417 -1.40 -0.96 -6.24
C PHE A 417 -1.01 -0.27 -7.56
N GLY A 418 -1.41 1.00 -7.77
CA GLY A 418 -1.08 1.76 -8.97
C GLY A 418 0.42 1.89 -9.21
N ARG A 419 1.19 2.36 -8.20
CA ARG A 419 2.64 2.53 -8.34
C ARG A 419 3.39 1.20 -8.45
N ARG A 420 2.92 0.15 -7.77
CA ARG A 420 3.54 -1.17 -7.88
C ARG A 420 3.35 -1.75 -9.28
N PHE A 421 2.13 -1.66 -9.82
CA PHE A 421 1.82 -2.10 -11.16
C PHE A 421 2.61 -1.31 -12.23
N GLU A 422 2.69 0.01 -12.08
CA GLU A 422 3.51 0.86 -12.94
C GLU A 422 4.99 0.44 -12.92
N LYS A 423 5.54 0.22 -11.73
CA LYS A 423 6.94 -0.19 -11.58
C LYS A 423 7.21 -1.57 -12.19
N GLU A 424 6.33 -2.53 -11.96
CA GLU A 424 6.43 -3.88 -12.54
C GLU A 424 6.30 -3.85 -14.07
N LEU A 425 5.40 -3.04 -14.63
CA LEU A 425 5.27 -2.84 -16.09
C LEU A 425 6.53 -2.22 -16.71
N LEU A 426 7.11 -1.20 -16.06
CA LEU A 426 8.33 -0.56 -16.51
C LEU A 426 9.52 -1.52 -16.48
N GLU A 427 9.60 -2.38 -15.46
CA GLU A 427 10.63 -3.42 -15.38
C GLU A 427 10.46 -4.46 -16.50
N LEU A 428 9.24 -4.97 -16.72
CA LEU A 428 8.97 -5.97 -17.77
C LEU A 428 9.26 -5.43 -19.18
N ARG A 429 8.91 -4.17 -19.47
CA ARG A 429 9.19 -3.52 -20.75
C ARG A 429 10.69 -3.38 -21.02
N ARG A 430 11.47 -3.00 -19.99
CA ARG A 430 12.94 -2.95 -20.10
C ARG A 430 13.53 -4.33 -20.41
N GLU A 431 13.02 -5.39 -19.79
CA GLU A 431 13.48 -6.75 -20.07
C GLU A 431 13.20 -7.18 -21.52
N MET A 432 12.01 -6.91 -22.05
CA MET A 432 11.65 -7.23 -23.44
C MET A 432 12.50 -6.45 -24.46
N GLU A 433 12.78 -5.18 -24.21
CA GLU A 433 13.62 -4.34 -25.07
C GLU A 433 15.06 -4.85 -25.12
N MET A 434 15.61 -5.32 -24.00
CA MET A 434 16.94 -5.93 -23.97
C MET A 434 17.00 -7.22 -24.80
N ILE A 435 16.02 -8.12 -24.64
CA ILE A 435 15.95 -9.38 -25.40
C ILE A 435 15.88 -9.10 -26.91
N LYS A 436 14.98 -8.20 -27.32
CA LYS A 436 14.80 -7.84 -28.74
C LYS A 436 16.07 -7.24 -29.35
N THR A 437 16.80 -6.43 -28.58
CA THR A 437 18.06 -5.83 -29.03
C THR A 437 19.11 -6.91 -29.26
N THR A 438 19.27 -7.84 -28.31
CA THR A 438 20.23 -8.95 -28.42
C THR A 438 19.90 -9.89 -29.59
N GLU A 439 18.64 -10.24 -29.81
CA GLU A 439 18.21 -11.06 -30.96
C GLU A 439 18.48 -10.38 -32.31
N SER A 440 18.25 -9.06 -32.39
CA SER A 440 18.47 -8.27 -33.62
C SER A 440 19.94 -8.13 -34.01
N VAL A 441 20.84 -8.19 -33.02
CA VAL A 441 22.29 -8.18 -33.24
C VAL A 441 22.73 -9.53 -33.80
N VAL A 442 22.32 -10.65 -33.17
CA VAL A 442 22.77 -11.97 -33.62
C VAL A 442 22.18 -12.37 -34.98
N SER A 443 20.92 -12.04 -35.23
CA SER A 443 20.30 -12.26 -36.56
C SER A 443 20.94 -11.41 -37.66
N GLY A 444 21.36 -10.18 -37.34
CA GLY A 444 22.08 -9.30 -38.28
C GLY A 444 23.43 -9.87 -38.70
N VAL A 445 24.20 -10.40 -37.75
CA VAL A 445 25.51 -11.01 -38.01
C VAL A 445 25.37 -12.28 -38.85
N LYS A 446 24.40 -13.17 -38.55
CA LYS A 446 24.17 -14.41 -39.33
C LYS A 446 23.72 -14.17 -40.77
N LYS A 447 23.07 -13.05 -41.06
CA LYS A 447 22.60 -12.74 -42.42
C LYS A 447 23.71 -12.16 -43.30
N GLY A 448 24.62 -11.37 -42.72
CA GLY A 448 25.80 -10.86 -43.43
C GLY A 448 26.81 -11.94 -43.81
N ASP A 449 26.90 -13.02 -43.04
CA ASP A 449 27.81 -14.15 -43.31
C ASP A 449 27.31 -15.08 -44.44
N ARG A 450 26.01 -15.01 -44.79
CA ARG A 450 25.43 -15.77 -45.92
C ARG A 450 25.57 -15.06 -47.27
N ASP A 451 25.63 -13.73 -47.27
CA ASP A 451 25.72 -12.91 -48.49
C ASP A 451 27.17 -12.70 -48.96
N GLY A 452 28.16 -13.03 -48.12
CA GLY A 452 29.59 -12.93 -48.44
C GLY A 452 30.22 -14.20 -49.03
N GLY A 453 29.40 -15.18 -49.44
CA GLY A 453 29.83 -16.52 -49.87
C GLY A 453 29.80 -16.79 -51.38
N GLU A 454 29.34 -15.84 -52.22
CA GLU A 454 29.47 -15.95 -53.68
C GLU A 454 30.64 -15.08 -54.14
N GLY A 455 31.74 -15.76 -54.51
CA GLY A 455 32.93 -15.13 -55.04
C GLY A 455 32.64 -14.40 -56.36
N LYS A 456 32.93 -13.10 -56.39
CA LYS A 456 33.23 -12.41 -57.65
C LYS A 456 34.70 -12.65 -57.93
N GLU A 457 34.97 -13.38 -59.01
CA GLU A 457 36.27 -13.38 -59.67
C GLU A 457 36.54 -11.97 -60.21
N ASP A 458 37.76 -11.52 -59.95
CA ASP A 458 38.32 -10.25 -60.40
C ASP A 458 38.69 -10.36 -61.89
N GLU A 459 38.17 -9.44 -62.71
CA GLU A 459 38.80 -9.05 -63.98
C GLU A 459 39.06 -7.53 -63.94
N GLU A 460 40.34 -7.16 -63.88
CA GLU A 460 40.92 -5.89 -64.36
C GLU A 460 40.69 -5.84 -65.90
N GLU A 461 40.34 -4.75 -66.61
CA GLU A 461 40.74 -3.33 -66.67
C GLU A 461 39.79 -2.66 -67.73
N PRO A 462 39.91 -1.39 -68.18
CA PRO A 462 40.52 -0.19 -67.62
C PRO A 462 39.55 1.03 -67.58
N ALA A 463 40.03 2.12 -66.99
CA ALA A 463 39.36 3.42 -66.93
C ALA A 463 39.54 4.22 -68.23
N GLU A 464 38.48 4.45 -69.01
CA GLU A 464 38.21 5.70 -69.75
C GLU A 464 36.87 5.59 -70.50
N ALA A 465 35.85 6.34 -70.06
CA ALA A 465 34.86 7.05 -70.90
C ALA A 465 33.58 7.41 -70.13
N ALA A 466 33.12 8.63 -70.38
CA ALA A 466 31.74 9.11 -70.22
C ALA A 466 31.27 9.56 -68.82
N ALA A 467 31.84 10.67 -68.37
CA ALA A 467 30.99 11.78 -67.96
C ALA A 467 30.13 12.26 -69.16
N ALA A 468 28.91 12.71 -68.88
CA ALA A 468 27.99 13.42 -69.78
C ALA A 468 27.16 12.57 -70.77
N ALA A 469 25.99 12.13 -70.30
CA ALA A 469 24.78 12.08 -71.11
C ALA A 469 23.56 12.47 -70.26
N ALA A 470 23.57 13.73 -69.80
CA ALA A 470 22.35 14.48 -69.61
C ALA A 470 21.88 14.92 -71.00
N SER A 471 20.84 14.27 -71.53
CA SER A 471 19.90 14.84 -72.51
C SER A 471 18.93 13.74 -72.93
N GLY A 472 17.65 13.95 -72.62
CA GLY A 472 16.57 13.15 -73.18
C GLY A 472 16.22 13.58 -74.60
N LEU A 473 15.43 12.71 -75.25
CA LEU A 473 14.67 12.85 -76.51
C LEU A 473 15.31 12.26 -77.80
N PRO A 474 14.49 11.72 -78.73
CA PRO A 474 14.66 10.35 -79.25
C PRO A 474 14.71 10.34 -80.82
N PRO A 475 14.37 9.25 -81.57
CA PRO A 475 15.24 8.69 -82.60
C PRO A 475 14.71 8.84 -84.05
N SER A 476 15.46 8.27 -85.01
CA SER A 476 15.10 7.97 -86.42
C SER A 476 15.01 9.15 -87.39
N GLY A 477 15.44 9.09 -88.65
CA GLY A 477 16.05 8.03 -89.45
C GLY A 477 16.41 8.61 -90.83
N GLU A 478 17.44 8.06 -91.48
CA GLU A 478 17.76 8.38 -92.87
C GLU A 478 17.11 7.36 -93.82
N VAL A 479 16.35 7.88 -94.77
CA VAL A 479 15.86 7.18 -95.97
C VAL A 479 16.92 7.38 -97.07
N LYS A 480 17.45 6.29 -97.63
CA LYS A 480 18.18 6.31 -98.90
C LYS A 480 17.25 5.93 -100.06
N LYS A 481 17.37 6.74 -101.12
CA LYS A 481 16.58 6.78 -102.35
C LYS A 481 17.06 5.77 -103.41
N ASP A 482 16.08 5.35 -104.20
CA ASP A 482 16.06 5.13 -105.65
C ASP A 482 17.08 4.17 -106.30
N GLN A 483 16.58 2.99 -106.70
CA GLN A 483 16.41 2.60 -108.12
C GLN A 483 15.29 1.57 -108.27
#